data_AF-A0A1H2K6J1-F1
#
_entry.id   AF-A0A1H2K6J1-F1
#
_cell.length_a   1.000
_cell.length_b   1.000
_cell.length_c   1.000
_cell.angle_alpha   90.00
_cell.angle_beta   90.00
_cell.angle_gamma   90.00
#
_symmetry.space_group_name_H-M   'P 1'
#
loop_
_entity.id
_entity.type
_entity.pdbx_description
1 polymer ?
#
loop_
_entity_poly.entity_id
_entity_poly.type
_entity_poly.pdbx_seq_one_letter_code
_entity_poly.pdbx_strand_id
1 'polypeptide(L)' 'MVTDREVLRAAAEAVRALMRRRQAAQQLRSDGGWAPPDPELLALGIECDEVIYNQRAEATDLADRLAAVLGDAWEP' A
#
# COMPACT_ATOMS: atom_id res chain seq x y z
N MET A 1 8.12 -7.81 14.76
CA MET A 1 7.01 -7.26 15.59
C MET A 1 5.73 -7.65 14.90
N VAL A 2 4.64 -7.93 15.62
CA VAL A 2 3.32 -8.14 15.00
C VAL A 2 2.62 -6.79 14.95
N THR A 3 2.27 -6.31 13.76
CA THR A 3 1.57 -5.04 13.58
C THR A 3 0.10 -5.19 13.96
N ASP A 4 -0.46 -4.19 14.63
CA ASP A 4 -1.88 -4.19 14.99
C ASP A 4 -2.76 -4.27 13.73
N ARG A 5 -3.85 -5.04 13.79
CA ARG A 5 -4.70 -5.30 12.61
C ARG A 5 -5.40 -4.04 12.10
N GLU A 6 -5.80 -3.13 12.98
CA GLU A 6 -6.43 -1.87 12.57
C GLU A 6 -5.38 -0.92 11.96
N VAL A 7 -4.17 -0.89 12.52
CA VAL A 7 -3.04 -0.16 11.92
C VAL A 7 -2.73 -0.69 10.52
N LEU A 8 -2.73 -2.02 10.35
CA LEU A 8 -2.47 -2.64 9.06
C LEU A 8 -3.59 -2.37 8.05
N ARG A 9 -4.85 -2.30 8.50
CA ARG A 9 -5.99 -1.90 7.67
C ARG A 9 -5.85 -0.44 7.22
N ALA A 10 -5.54 0.48 8.12
CA ALA A 10 -5.29 1.88 7.80
C ALA A 10 -4.12 2.01 6.80
N ALA A 11 -3.05 1.23 6.98
CA ALA A 11 -1.92 1.21 6.08
C ALA A 11 -2.30 0.71 4.68
N ALA A 12 -3.11 -0.36 4.58
CA ALA A 12 -3.62 -0.86 3.31
C ALA A 12 -4.48 0.19 2.58
N GLU A 13 -5.33 0.92 3.30
CA GLU A 13 -6.14 2.00 2.76
C GLU A 13 -5.28 3.17 2.25
N ALA A 14 -4.26 3.56 3.01
CA ALA A 14 -3.32 4.62 2.65
C ALA A 14 -2.48 4.24 1.42
N VAL A 15 -1.97 3.01 1.34
CA VAL A 15 -1.25 2.48 0.17
C VAL A 15 -2.15 2.53 -1.08
N ARG A 16 -3.42 2.10 -0.97
CA ARG A 16 -4.38 2.17 -2.08
C ARG A 16 -4.69 3.61 -2.50
N ALA A 17 -4.78 4.54 -1.56
CA ALA A 17 -4.97 5.96 -1.86
C ALA A 17 -3.77 6.55 -2.59
N LEU A 18 -2.55 6.23 -2.16
CA LEU A 18 -1.31 6.62 -2.83
C LEU A 18 -1.23 6.04 -4.24
N MET A 19 -1.57 4.77 -4.41
CA MET A 19 -1.60 4.11 -5.72
C MET A 19 -2.55 4.81 -6.70
N ARG A 20 -3.77 5.14 -6.27
CA ARG A 20 -4.73 5.91 -7.09
C ARG A 20 -4.18 7.29 -7.47
N ARG A 21 -3.50 7.98 -6.54
CA ARG A 21 -2.86 9.27 -6.82
C ARG A 21 -1.74 9.14 -7.86
N ARG A 22 -0.84 8.16 -7.73
CA ARG A 22 0.24 7.90 -8.70
C ARG A 22 -0.32 7.54 -10.07
N GLN A 23 -1.35 6.69 -10.12
CA GLN A 23 -2.02 6.31 -11.35
C GLN A 23 -2.67 7.52 -12.03
N ALA A 24 -3.40 8.36 -11.30
CA ALA A 24 -4.00 9.58 -11.85
C ALA A 24 -2.94 10.54 -12.40
N ALA A 25 -1.82 10.72 -11.69
CA ALA A 25 -0.69 11.52 -12.17
C ALA A 25 -0.04 10.93 -13.43
N GLN A 26 0.01 9.61 -13.56
CA GLN A 26 0.47 8.94 -14.78
C GLN A 26 -0.49 9.16 -15.94
N GLN A 27 -1.80 9.02 -15.72
CA GLN A 27 -2.83 9.24 -16.73
C GLN A 27 -2.80 10.67 -17.27
N LEU A 28 -2.60 11.67 -16.39
CA LEU A 28 -2.43 13.07 -16.82
C LEU A 28 -1.20 13.26 -17.72
N ARG A 29 -0.12 12.49 -17.49
CA ARG A 29 1.10 12.53 -18.32
C ARG A 29 0.95 11.79 -19.65
N SER A 30 -0.01 10.87 -19.76
CA SER A 30 -0.26 10.04 -20.95
C SER A 30 -1.52 10.45 -21.69
N ASP A 31 -1.81 11.75 -21.77
CA ASP A 31 -2.98 12.33 -22.47
C ASP A 31 -4.34 11.73 -22.06
N GLY A 32 -4.49 11.31 -20.80
CA GLY A 32 -5.71 10.73 -20.27
C GLY A 32 -5.94 9.25 -20.62
N GLY A 33 -4.99 8.61 -21.29
CA GLY A 33 -5.01 7.16 -21.50
C GLY A 33 -4.94 6.40 -20.18
N TRP A 34 -5.57 5.21 -20.14
CA TRP A 34 -5.49 4.35 -18.96
C TRP A 34 -4.03 4.00 -18.64
N ALA A 35 -3.63 4.20 -17.39
CA ALA A 35 -2.35 3.77 -16.87
C ALA A 35 -2.54 2.60 -15.90
N PRO A 36 -1.67 1.59 -15.90
CA PRO A 36 -1.72 0.51 -14.91
C PRO A 36 -1.43 1.05 -13.49
N PRO A 37 -1.95 0.40 -12.45
CA PRO A 37 -1.56 0.71 -11.07
C PRO A 37 -0.08 0.43 -10.85
N ASP A 38 0.51 1.14 -9.88
CA ASP A 38 1.86 0.89 -9.42
C ASP A 38 1.95 -0.54 -8.84
N PRO A 39 2.78 -1.43 -9.42
CA PRO A 39 2.79 -2.85 -9.05
C PRO A 39 3.33 -3.09 -7.63
N GLU A 40 4.22 -2.22 -7.14
CA GLU A 40 4.77 -2.34 -5.79
C GLU A 40 3.71 -1.99 -4.75
N LEU A 41 2.96 -0.90 -4.98
CA LEU A 41 1.86 -0.51 -4.11
C LEU A 41 0.71 -1.52 -4.13
N LEU A 42 0.44 -2.11 -5.29
CA LEU A 42 -0.57 -3.17 -5.42
C LEU A 42 -0.17 -4.41 -4.60
N ALA A 43 1.07 -4.88 -4.74
CA ALA A 43 1.58 -6.02 -4.00
C ALA A 43 1.56 -5.78 -2.48
N LEU A 44 1.93 -4.57 -2.05
CA LEU A 44 1.95 -4.19 -0.63
C LEU A 44 0.53 -4.16 -0.04
N GLY A 45 -0.44 -3.60 -0.77
CA GLY A 45 -1.84 -3.61 -0.36
C GLY A 45 -2.42 -5.02 -0.25
N ILE A 46 -2.09 -5.91 -1.19
CA ILE A 46 -2.49 -7.32 -1.15
C ILE A 46 -1.86 -8.03 0.05
N GLU A 47 -0.57 -7.83 0.30
CA GLU A 47 0.11 -8.45 1.44
C GLU A 47 -0.54 -8.02 2.77
N CYS A 48 -0.90 -6.74 2.93
CA CYS A 48 -1.66 -6.29 4.09
C CYS A 48 -2.99 -7.04 4.25
N ASP A 49 -3.77 -7.18 3.18
CA ASP A 49 -5.04 -7.93 3.22
C ASP A 49 -4.82 -9.40 3.58
N GLU A 50 -3.84 -10.05 2.97
CA GLU A 50 -3.50 -11.44 3.26
C GLU A 50 -3.14 -11.65 4.72
N VAL A 51 -2.40 -10.72 5.33
CA VAL A 51 -2.06 -10.75 6.77
C VAL A 51 -3.30 -10.46 7.63
N ILE A 52 -4.12 -9.44 7.29
CA ILE A 52 -5.37 -9.12 8.00
C ILE A 52 -6.30 -10.33 8.08
N TYR A 53 -6.44 -11.05 6.96
CA TYR A 53 -7.32 -12.21 6.82
C TYR A 53 -6.63 -13.55 7.16
N ASN A 54 -5.43 -13.53 7.75
CA ASN A 54 -4.64 -14.71 8.13
C ASN A 54 -4.38 -15.70 6.97
N GLN A 55 -4.38 -15.22 5.73
CA GLN A 55 -4.03 -16.00 4.53
C GLN A 55 -2.51 -16.13 4.36
N ARG A 56 -1.75 -15.19 4.96
CA ARG A 56 -0.29 -15.16 4.96
C ARG A 56 0.23 -14.70 6.32
N ALA A 57 1.39 -15.23 6.72
CA ALA A 57 2.09 -14.72 7.90
C ALA A 57 2.69 -13.35 7.63
N GLU A 58 2.65 -12.45 8.63
CA GLU A 58 3.28 -11.14 8.54
C GLU A 58 4.78 -11.26 8.30
N ALA A 59 5.26 -10.69 7.19
CA ALA A 59 6.67 -10.62 6.89
C ALA A 59 7.37 -9.66 7.86
N THR A 60 8.59 -10.01 8.29
CA THR A 60 9.32 -9.23 9.31
C THR A 60 9.63 -7.80 8.88
N ASP A 61 9.73 -7.56 7.58
CA ASP A 61 10.05 -6.28 6.94
C ASP A 61 8.80 -5.52 6.45
N LEU A 62 7.58 -6.00 6.75
CA LEU A 62 6.35 -5.38 6.24
C LEU A 62 6.20 -3.95 6.74
N ALA A 63 6.47 -3.72 8.03
CA ALA A 63 6.41 -2.39 8.63
C ALA A 63 7.42 -1.42 7.98
N ASP A 64 8.64 -1.87 7.72
CA ASP A 64 9.69 -1.06 7.09
C ASP A 64 9.31 -0.69 5.65
N ARG A 65 8.73 -1.63 4.90
CA ARG A 65 8.23 -1.38 3.54
C ARG A 65 7.06 -0.40 3.52
N LEU A 66 6.14 -0.50 4.49
CA LEU A 66 5.05 0.47 4.65
C LEU A 66 5.56 1.86 4.98
N ALA A 67 6.54 1.98 5.88
CA ALA A 67 7.17 3.25 6.24
C ALA A 67 7.90 3.88 5.05
N ALA A 68 8.64 3.09 4.27
CA ALA A 68 9.33 3.58 3.07
C ALA A 68 8.36 4.17 2.01
N VAL A 69 7.13 3.65 1.94
CA VAL A 69 6.13 4.05 0.95
C VAL A 69 5.25 5.21 1.44
N LEU A 70 4.78 5.14 2.68
CA LEU A 70 3.86 6.13 3.27
C LEU A 70 4.60 7.30 3.91
N GLY A 71 5.89 7.12 4.20
CA GLY A 71 6.75 8.02 4.94
C GLY A 71 6.71 7.75 6.44
N ASP A 72 7.85 7.94 7.12
CA ASP A 72 8.00 7.71 8.57
C ASP A 72 7.07 8.57 9.45
N ALA A 73 6.50 9.63 8.88
CA ALA A 73 5.56 10.52 9.55
C ALA A 73 4.09 10.13 9.36
N TRP A 74 3.81 9.02 8.66
CA TRP A 74 2.45 8.56 8.45
C TRP A 74 1.87 7.94 9.73
N GLU A 75 0.70 8.44 10.16
CA GLU A 75 -0.07 7.92 11.29
C GLU A 75 -1.44 7.38 10.80
N PRO A 76 -1.93 6.25 11.35
CA PRO A 76 -3.23 5.64 11.01
C PRO A 76 -4.46 6.50 11.26
#